data_AF-A0A2H5QCW3-F1
#
_entry.id   AF-A0A2H5QCW3-F1
#
_cell.length_a   1.000
_cell.length_b   1.000
_cell.length_c   1.000
_cell.angle_alpha   90.00
_cell.angle_beta   90.00
_cell.angle_gamma   90.00
#
_symmetry.space_group_name_H-M   'P 1'
#
loop_
_entity.id
_entity.type
_entity.pdbx_description
1 polymer ?
#
loop_
_entity_poly.entity_id
_entity_poly.type
_entity_poly.pdbx_seq_one_letter_code
_entity_poly.pdbx_strand_id
1 'polypeptide(L)'
;MVTAEGREKARENGGVIIHNCTITTEGNVKTIIEDFSQSKHQSRHTWDDRGEIIYSRTIISQTFLDEIIDPKGWIVARTERGHFYHAEYSNKGPQ
;
A
#
# COMPACT_ATOMS: atom_id res chain seq x y z
N MET A 1 -2.88 -6.17 0.73
CA MET A 1 -2.60 -4.79 1.20
C MET A 1 -1.55 -4.87 2.29
N VAL A 2 -0.44 -4.13 2.18
CA VAL A 2 0.68 -4.19 3.14
C VAL A 2 0.51 -3.18 4.29
N THR A 3 -0.02 -1.99 3.99
CA THR A 3 -0.27 -0.93 4.99
C THR A 3 -1.68 -0.38 4.86
N ALA A 4 -2.28 0.02 6.00
CA ALA A 4 -3.46 0.87 6.08
C ALA A 4 -3.23 1.86 7.21
N GLU A 5 -2.78 3.05 6.85
CA GLU A 5 -2.43 4.09 7.80
C GLU A 5 -3.64 5.03 8.00
N GLY A 6 -4.04 5.20 9.26
CA GLY A 6 -5.31 5.80 9.66
C GLY A 6 -5.20 7.23 10.17
N ARG A 7 -4.21 8.02 9.73
CA ARG A 7 -4.12 9.42 10.13
C ARG A 7 -5.36 10.19 9.70
N GLU A 8 -5.96 10.92 10.62
CA GLU A 8 -7.25 11.62 10.42
C GLU A 8 -7.06 13.14 10.29
N LYS A 9 -5.91 13.70 10.67
CA LYS A 9 -5.68 15.16 10.63
C LYS A 9 -4.36 15.56 9.97
N ALA A 10 -4.39 16.67 9.25
CA ALA A 10 -3.22 17.23 8.56
C ALA A 10 -2.02 17.50 9.49
N ARG A 11 -2.30 17.97 10.72
CA ARG A 11 -1.30 18.38 11.72
C ARG A 11 -0.87 17.25 12.66
N GLU A 12 -1.46 16.06 12.54
CA GLU A 12 -0.99 14.92 13.29
C GLU A 12 0.40 14.52 12.82
N ASN A 13 1.30 14.38 13.79
CA ASN A 13 2.65 13.89 13.58
C ASN A 13 2.60 12.38 13.38
N GLY A 14 3.52 11.86 12.57
CA GLY A 14 3.66 10.41 12.33
C GLY A 14 3.21 9.97 10.94
N GLY A 15 3.11 8.66 10.80
CA GLY A 15 2.92 7.90 9.57
C GLY A 15 3.67 6.57 9.65
N VAL A 16 3.58 5.76 8.61
CA VAL A 16 4.28 4.47 8.52
C VAL A 16 5.54 4.63 7.67
N ILE A 17 6.69 4.16 8.17
CA ILE A 17 7.93 4.10 7.40
C ILE A 17 8.41 2.64 7.41
N ILE A 18 8.55 2.08 6.21
CA ILE A 18 9.18 0.78 5.99
C ILE A 18 10.55 1.04 5.40
N HIS A 19 11.60 0.69 6.14
CA HIS A 19 12.98 0.99 5.77
C HIS A 19 13.85 -0.25 5.90
N ASN A 20 14.69 -0.51 4.88
CA ASN A 20 15.64 -1.63 4.86
C ASN A 20 14.99 -2.99 5.17
N CYS A 21 13.78 -3.20 4.62
CA CYS A 21 12.99 -4.42 4.81
C CYS A 21 12.92 -5.24 3.51
N THR A 22 12.26 -6.39 3.61
CA THR A 22 11.88 -7.24 2.46
C THR A 22 10.37 -7.43 2.48
N ILE A 23 9.69 -7.02 1.42
CA ILE A 23 8.25 -7.25 1.22
C ILE A 23 8.11 -8.34 0.15
N THR A 24 7.66 -9.52 0.58
CA THR A 24 7.51 -10.71 -0.26
C THR A 24 6.34 -11.56 0.27
N THR A 25 6.04 -12.64 -0.45
CA THR A 25 5.00 -13.62 -0.13
C THR A 25 5.61 -14.83 0.59
N GLU A 26 4.81 -15.51 1.41
CA GLU A 26 5.15 -16.84 1.90
C GLU A 26 5.14 -17.84 0.73
N GLY A 27 6.02 -18.86 0.78
CA GLY A 27 6.42 -19.67 -0.38
C GLY A 27 5.30 -20.41 -1.12
N ASN A 28 4.17 -20.69 -0.47
CA ASN A 28 3.06 -21.43 -1.06
C ASN A 28 2.04 -20.54 -1.78
N VAL A 29 2.19 -19.21 -1.67
CA VAL A 29 1.20 -18.25 -2.17
C VAL A 29 1.56 -17.70 -3.56
N LYS A 30 2.79 -17.91 -4.08
CA LYS A 30 3.13 -17.58 -5.48
C LYS A 30 2.19 -18.25 -6.49
N THR A 31 1.83 -19.52 -6.26
CA THR A 31 0.88 -20.27 -7.12
C THR A 31 -0.54 -19.69 -7.06
N ILE A 32 -0.93 -19.08 -5.94
CA ILE A 32 -2.26 -18.47 -5.77
C ILE A 32 -2.34 -17.11 -6.48
N ILE A 33 -1.22 -16.41 -6.64
CA ILE A 33 -1.17 -15.08 -7.27
C ILE A 33 -1.43 -15.18 -8.79
N GLU A 34 -1.04 -16.27 -9.45
CA GLU A 34 -1.41 -16.53 -10.85
C GLU A 34 -2.95 -16.69 -10.99
N ASP A 35 -3.60 -17.41 -10.08
CA ASP A 35 -5.07 -17.54 -10.02
C ASP A 35 -5.76 -16.22 -9.60
N PHE A 36 -5.15 -15.46 -8.69
CA PHE A 36 -5.66 -14.16 -8.23
C PHE A 36 -5.51 -13.07 -9.30
N SER A 37 -4.52 -13.15 -10.18
CA SER A 37 -4.39 -12.24 -11.33
C SER A 37 -5.61 -12.33 -12.27
N GLN A 38 -6.25 -13.51 -12.34
CA GLN A 38 -7.50 -13.73 -13.08
C GLN A 38 -8.74 -13.33 -12.28
N SER A 39 -8.74 -13.53 -10.97
CA SER A 39 -9.77 -12.99 -10.10
C SER A 39 -9.50 -11.50 -9.88
N LYS A 40 -9.94 -10.63 -10.81
CA LYS A 40 -9.97 -9.17 -10.63
C LYS A 40 -10.30 -8.85 -9.18
N HIS A 41 -9.27 -8.62 -8.37
CA HIS A 41 -9.44 -8.25 -7.00
C HIS A 41 -9.89 -6.81 -7.09
N GLN A 42 -11.21 -6.65 -7.19
CA GLN A 42 -11.90 -5.41 -6.98
C GLN A 42 -11.21 -4.81 -5.78
N SER A 43 -10.47 -3.74 -6.06
CA SER A 43 -9.81 -2.88 -5.10
C SER A 43 -10.71 -2.79 -3.89
N ARG A 44 -10.38 -3.55 -2.84
CA ARG A 44 -11.09 -3.44 -1.57
C ARG A 44 -10.59 -2.15 -0.98
N HIS A 45 -11.18 -1.06 -1.47
CA HIS A 45 -10.89 0.29 -1.06
C HIS A 45 -11.00 0.33 0.46
N THR A 46 -9.96 0.87 1.10
CA THR A 46 -9.92 1.08 2.54
C THR A 46 -10.84 2.26 2.83
N TRP A 47 -12.12 2.00 3.00
CA TRP A 47 -13.10 3.04 3.22
C TRP A 47 -13.09 3.51 4.67
N ASP A 48 -13.19 4.82 4.84
CA ASP A 48 -14.06 5.35 5.86
C ASP A 48 -15.41 5.68 5.20
N ASP A 49 -16.45 4.93 5.54
CA ASP A 49 -17.82 5.14 5.07
C ASP A 49 -18.52 6.31 5.82
N ARG A 50 -17.81 6.99 6.73
CA ARG A 50 -18.33 8.05 7.60
C ARG A 50 -18.09 9.47 7.05
N GLY A 51 -17.36 9.59 5.94
CA GLY A 51 -17.11 10.89 5.28
C GLY A 51 -15.97 11.69 5.92
N GLU A 52 -15.15 11.06 6.74
CA GLU A 52 -13.95 11.63 7.34
C GLU A 52 -12.85 11.83 6.30
N ILE A 53 -12.06 12.87 6.55
CA ILE A 53 -10.93 13.25 5.71
C ILE A 53 -9.74 12.37 6.12
N ILE A 54 -9.30 11.51 5.22
CA ILE A 54 -8.14 10.63 5.46
C ILE A 54 -6.86 11.40 5.11
N TYR A 55 -5.86 11.33 5.98
CA TYR A 55 -4.58 12.04 5.83
C TYR A 55 -3.37 11.09 5.71
N SER A 56 -3.57 9.92 5.12
CA SER A 56 -2.62 8.81 5.18
C SER A 56 -1.20 9.18 4.75
N ARG A 57 -0.19 8.77 5.54
CA ARG A 57 1.23 8.99 5.25
C ARG A 57 2.04 7.71 5.37
N THR A 58 2.59 7.24 4.26
CA THR A 58 3.42 6.03 4.19
C THR A 58 4.66 6.25 3.31
N ILE A 59 5.83 5.82 3.80
CA ILE A 59 7.07 5.84 3.03
C ILE A 59 7.66 4.43 3.00
N ILE A 60 8.05 3.96 1.83
CA ILE A 60 8.81 2.71 1.66
C ILE A 60 10.17 3.06 1.07
N SER A 61 11.25 2.78 1.79
CA SER A 61 12.58 3.21 1.39
C SER A 61 13.64 2.13 1.57
N GLN A 62 14.57 2.04 0.61
CA GLN A 62 15.71 1.12 0.64
C GLN A 62 15.28 -0.32 0.91
N THR A 63 14.08 -0.68 0.45
CA THR A 63 13.39 -1.94 0.74
C THR A 63 13.37 -2.80 -0.52
N PHE A 64 13.47 -4.11 -0.35
CA PHE A 64 13.25 -5.05 -1.45
C PHE A 64 11.75 -5.29 -1.63
N LEU A 65 11.22 -5.04 -2.83
CA LEU A 65 9.84 -5.29 -3.23
C LEU A 65 9.83 -6.46 -4.21
N ASP A 66 9.17 -7.55 -3.85
CA ASP A 66 9.04 -8.72 -4.71
C ASP A 66 7.97 -8.52 -5.80
N GLU A 67 7.95 -9.38 -6.82
CA GLU A 67 7.08 -9.31 -8.02
C GLU A 67 5.58 -9.39 -7.71
N ILE A 68 5.23 -9.75 -6.48
CA ILE A 68 3.86 -9.82 -5.99
C ILE A 68 3.21 -8.44 -5.79
N ILE A 69 4.01 -7.37 -5.81
CA ILE A 69 3.51 -6.01 -5.70
C ILE A 69 3.04 -5.56 -7.09
N ASP A 70 1.78 -5.14 -7.18
CA ASP A 70 1.23 -4.59 -8.43
C ASP A 70 2.08 -3.37 -8.86
N PRO A 71 2.51 -3.28 -10.14
CA PRO A 71 3.28 -2.13 -10.64
C PRO A 71 2.57 -0.78 -10.47
N LYS A 72 1.24 -0.75 -10.33
CA LYS A 72 0.47 0.46 -9.97
C LYS A 72 0.78 0.96 -8.56
N GLY A 73 1.32 0.11 -7.69
CA GLY A 73 1.72 0.39 -6.33
C GLY A 73 0.53 0.53 -5.38
N TRP A 74 0.12 1.77 -5.14
CA TRP A 74 -0.79 2.12 -4.06
C TRP A 74 -2.25 1.95 -4.47
N ILE A 75 -3.05 1.36 -3.58
CA ILE A 75 -4.51 1.39 -3.68
C ILE A 75 -4.99 2.53 -2.78
N VAL A 76 -5.54 3.58 -3.39
CA VAL A 76 -6.13 4.69 -2.65
C VAL A 76 -7.59 4.39 -2.28
N ALA A 77 -8.00 4.87 -1.11
CA ALA A 77 -9.39 4.86 -0.69
C ALA A 77 -10.24 5.66 -1.68
N ARG A 78 -11.49 5.24 -1.93
CA ARG A 78 -12.38 5.88 -2.92
C ARG A 78 -13.08 7.13 -2.36
N THR A 79 -12.48 7.79 -1.36
CA THR A 79 -12.99 9.07 -0.85
C THR A 79 -12.42 10.21 -1.71
N GLU A 80 -13.29 11.08 -2.24
CA GLU A 80 -12.88 12.25 -3.05
C GLU A 80 -12.11 13.30 -2.22
N ARG A 81 -12.02 13.09 -0.90
CA ARG A 81 -11.49 14.05 0.09
C ARG A 81 -10.21 13.56 0.79
N GLY A 82 -9.61 12.45 0.34
CA GLY A 82 -8.37 11.96 0.95
C GLY A 82 -7.12 12.77 0.56
N HIS A 83 -6.27 13.05 1.56
CA HIS A 83 -4.93 13.62 1.40
C HIS A 83 -3.89 12.54 1.67
N PHE A 84 -3.34 11.96 0.61
CA PHE A 84 -2.36 10.87 0.70
C PHE A 84 -0.95 11.39 0.48
N TYR A 85 -0.01 10.99 1.33
CA TYR A 85 1.42 11.12 1.08
C TYR A 85 2.04 9.72 1.08
N HIS A 86 2.15 9.15 -0.11
CA HIS A 86 2.76 7.84 -0.35
C HIS A 86 4.00 8.03 -1.20
N ALA A 87 5.15 7.58 -0.69
CA ALA A 87 6.43 7.80 -1.35
C ALA A 87 7.32 6.55 -1.31
N GLU A 88 8.11 6.40 -2.37
CA GLU A 88 9.09 5.34 -2.51
C GLU A 88 10.47 5.93 -2.78
N TYR A 89 11.50 5.39 -2.12
CA TYR A 89 12.87 5.90 -2.30
C TYR A 89 13.91 4.78 -2.30
N SER A 90 14.60 4.64 -3.42
CA SER A 90 15.72 3.70 -3.58
C SER A 90 15.38 2.24 -3.25
N ASN A 91 14.15 1.82 -3.55
CA ASN A 91 13.71 0.42 -3.44
C ASN A 91 14.36 -0.45 -4.54
N LYS A 92 14.44 -1.75 -4.31
CA LYS A 92 15.02 -2.75 -5.22
C LYS A 92 14.03 -3.88 -5.43
N GLY A 93 14.12 -4.61 -6.54
CA GLY A 93 13.17 -5.69 -6.85
C GLY A 93 13.12 -6.00 -8.34
N PRO A 94 12.41 -7.07 -8.73
CA PRO A 94 12.02 -7.27 -10.13
C PRO A 94 11.16 -6.09 -10.63
N GLN A 95 11.40 -5.66 -11.88
CA GLN A 95 10.62 -4.63 -12.58
C GLN A 95 9.63 -5.25 -13.54
#